data_AF-D8RVR7-F1
#
_entry.id   AF-D8RVR7-F1
#
_cell.length_a   1.000
_cell.length_b   1.000
_cell.length_c   1.000
_cell.angle_alpha   90.00
_cell.angle_beta   90.00
_cell.angle_gamma   90.00
#
_symmetry.space_group_name_H-M   'P 1'
#
loop_
_entity.id
_entity.type
_entity.pdbx_description
1 polymer ?
#
loop_
_entity_poly.entity_id
_entity_poly.type
_entity_poly.pdbx_seq_one_letter_code
_entity_poly.pdbx_strand_id
1 'polypeptide(L)'
;MRRSVELDDGALVEILSRVADARRIAQCSLVCKRWQELRWAVTGLHFDFRARSKEEVREKEDVIAAVLRRTKNRAPGCLKTLKVSLRCDEPSEATGHWLMWADSLTALWLEATVSLRWGPAVWNSVLRLDTLRGVQIVGRFYSKNLLPVVDESPFQSLRYCRFSKAINVTNLLLEALLAASPALENLSVDFFGDVSRPALTVSSASLRTLRLFGCWRDGDAFKVVLNAPRLASFVFGNLPSRSARLSIHFLSKNLSSLELFSSCELENRCDLLQSLRITGNWALENVANVFQFTPMVTVLHLGLRSTGKTRIDNFLAPLINLKRIHFYGLAMMSFVGGDMRLEALHVHLWADLDFRYAAPDISLFKAFLEVHKIPSLVVHCKEMADHETKSVKENYECWRVLFDLLLFYPSRVTLKKRSHHLLNRMRGMELKRWQELRFGFYRALMGQPPLVKNLRTLEFRDTVLTAEDLWRLEPDEMITQGDKTLPQAQMSPDLVIAPLLRLKAVHLDCASRKLL
;
A
#
# COMPACT_ATOMS: atom_id res chain seq x y z
N MET A 1 30.93 26.50 29.05
CA MET A 1 31.14 25.53 27.95
C MET A 1 30.48 24.23 28.33
N ARG A 2 29.38 23.83 27.65
CA ARG A 2 28.75 22.52 27.91
C ARG A 2 29.68 21.45 27.36
N ARG A 3 30.10 20.49 28.19
CA ARG A 3 30.83 19.29 27.76
C ARG A 3 29.97 18.62 26.68
N SER A 4 30.42 18.64 25.44
CA SER A 4 29.84 17.80 24.40
C SER A 4 29.95 16.37 24.92
N VAL A 5 28.84 15.66 24.99
CA VAL A 5 28.82 14.22 25.29
C VAL A 5 29.78 13.57 24.30
N GLU A 6 30.90 13.04 24.80
CA GLU A 6 31.86 12.32 23.98
C GLU A 6 31.21 11.01 23.56
N LEU A 7 30.68 10.98 22.33
CA LEU A 7 30.22 9.75 21.73
C LEU A 7 31.41 8.81 21.54
N ASP A 8 31.25 7.53 21.85
CA ASP A 8 32.24 6.50 21.53
C ASP A 8 32.29 6.23 20.01
N ASP A 9 33.35 5.54 19.56
CA ASP A 9 33.56 5.27 18.13
C ASP A 9 32.46 4.39 17.53
N GLY A 10 31.91 3.45 18.30
CA GLY A 10 30.82 2.58 17.86
C GLY A 10 29.55 3.37 17.59
N ALA A 11 29.16 4.24 18.53
CA ALA A 11 28.02 5.14 18.37
C ALA A 11 28.19 6.08 17.16
N LEU A 12 29.39 6.63 16.94
CA LEU A 12 29.68 7.46 15.77
C LEU A 12 29.57 6.68 14.45
N VAL A 13 30.12 5.46 14.40
CA VAL A 13 30.00 4.58 13.22
C VAL A 13 28.56 4.21 12.95
N GLU A 14 27.76 3.95 13.99
CA GLU A 14 26.33 3.67 13.84
C GLU A 14 25.58 4.89 13.27
N ILE A 15 25.85 6.10 13.79
CA ILE A 15 25.28 7.34 13.27
C ILE A 15 25.64 7.52 11.79
N LEU A 16 26.91 7.38 11.43
CA LEU A 16 27.37 7.50 10.04
C LEU A 16 26.75 6.41 9.13
N SER A 17 26.58 5.19 9.64
CA SER A 17 25.95 4.09 8.91
C SER A 17 24.47 4.32 8.65
N ARG A 18 23.77 5.00 9.56
CA ARG A 18 22.36 5.42 9.36
C ARG A 18 22.23 6.53 8.33
N VAL A 19 23.26 7.37 8.15
CA VAL A 19 23.29 8.36 7.06
C VAL A 19 23.34 7.66 5.71
N ALA A 20 24.20 6.64 5.57
CA ALA A 20 24.46 5.80 4.39
C ALA A 20 24.88 6.54 3.09
N ASP A 21 24.34 7.72 2.81
CA ASP A 21 24.70 8.59 1.69
C ASP A 21 26.21 8.93 1.74
N ALA A 22 26.94 8.44 0.74
CA ALA A 22 28.39 8.57 0.66
C ALA A 22 28.85 10.04 0.59
N ARG A 23 28.05 10.93 -0.02
CA ARG A 23 28.36 12.36 -0.10
C ARG A 23 28.22 13.02 1.27
N ARG A 24 27.16 12.70 2.01
CA ARG A 24 26.95 13.23 3.37
C ARG A 24 28.00 12.69 4.33
N ILE A 25 28.35 11.41 4.23
CA ILE A 25 29.45 10.82 5.02
C ILE A 25 30.78 11.53 4.72
N ALA A 26 31.06 11.85 3.46
CA ALA A 26 32.23 12.64 3.09
C ALA A 26 32.19 14.07 3.68
N GLN A 27 31.03 14.72 3.77
CA GLN A 27 30.91 16.03 4.44
C GLN A 27 31.13 15.91 5.96
N CYS A 28 30.53 14.90 6.59
CA CYS A 28 30.73 14.59 8.02
C CYS A 28 32.21 14.35 8.35
N SER A 29 32.97 13.80 7.41
CA SER A 29 34.41 13.58 7.60
C SER A 29 35.26 14.84 7.71
N LEU A 30 34.72 16.00 7.36
CA LEU A 30 35.40 17.29 7.48
C LEU A 30 35.30 17.89 8.89
N VAL A 31 34.49 17.30 9.77
CA VAL A 31 34.29 17.79 11.15
C VAL A 31 35.58 17.70 11.96
N CYS A 32 36.23 16.53 11.97
CA CYS A 32 37.52 16.33 12.61
C CYS A 32 38.20 15.04 12.11
N LYS A 33 39.50 14.88 12.43
CA LYS A 33 40.30 13.71 12.05
C LYS A 33 39.66 12.38 12.48
N ARG A 34 39.06 12.33 13.67
CA ARG A 34 38.37 11.13 14.19
C ARG A 34 37.23 10.70 13.25
N TRP A 35 36.38 11.63 12.82
CA TRP A 35 35.30 11.34 11.88
C TRP A 35 35.82 10.95 10.49
N GLN A 36 36.95 11.53 10.08
CA GLN A 36 37.62 11.18 8.83
C GLN A 36 38.13 9.73 8.80
N GLU A 37 38.54 9.20 9.94
CA GLU A 37 38.98 7.81 10.08
C GLU A 37 37.79 6.86 10.18
N LEU A 38 36.79 7.18 11.01
CA LEU A 38 35.63 6.32 11.25
C LEU A 38 34.69 6.17 10.05
N ARG A 39 34.68 7.12 9.10
CA ARG A 39 33.82 7.07 7.91
C ARG A 39 34.00 5.81 7.06
N TRP A 40 35.15 5.14 7.19
CA TRP A 40 35.44 3.93 6.43
C TRP A 40 34.84 2.68 7.07
N ALA A 41 34.54 2.71 8.37
CA ALA A 41 33.98 1.58 9.11
C ALA A 41 32.43 1.49 9.04
N VAL A 42 31.81 2.29 8.17
CA VAL A 42 30.35 2.30 8.00
C VAL A 42 29.85 0.96 7.44
N THR A 43 28.69 0.54 7.90
CA THR A 43 28.06 -0.72 7.47
C THR A 43 27.20 -0.57 6.22
N GLY A 44 26.89 0.67 5.83
CA GLY A 44 26.06 0.99 4.67
C GLY A 44 26.62 2.14 3.85
N LEU A 45 26.61 1.98 2.52
CA LEU A 45 26.93 3.05 1.57
C LEU A 45 25.84 3.18 0.50
N HIS A 46 25.49 4.41 0.16
CA HIS A 46 24.57 4.78 -0.90
C HIS A 46 25.20 5.82 -1.81
N PHE A 47 25.26 5.50 -3.10
CA PHE A 47 25.68 6.41 -4.15
C PHE A 47 24.47 6.74 -5.03
N ASP A 48 24.20 8.03 -5.23
CA ASP A 48 23.18 8.52 -6.17
C ASP A 48 23.87 9.49 -7.14
N PHE A 49 24.11 9.02 -8.36
CA PHE A 49 24.81 9.78 -9.39
C PHE A 49 23.96 9.96 -10.63
N ARG A 50 24.05 11.17 -11.19
CA ARG A 50 23.59 11.50 -12.53
C ARG A 50 24.80 11.77 -13.41
N ALA A 51 24.80 11.15 -14.58
CA ALA A 51 25.74 11.34 -15.66
C ALA A 51 24.99 11.82 -16.91
N ARG A 52 25.64 12.62 -17.73
CA ARG A 52 25.11 13.10 -19.01
C ARG A 52 25.61 12.26 -20.19
N SER A 53 26.82 11.72 -20.07
CA SER A 53 27.46 10.91 -21.11
C SER A 53 27.99 9.57 -20.56
N LYS A 54 28.44 8.71 -21.48
CA LYS A 54 29.10 7.44 -21.14
C LYS A 54 30.41 7.63 -20.37
N GLU A 55 31.18 8.66 -20.70
CA GLU A 55 32.44 8.99 -20.03
C GLU A 55 32.18 9.40 -18.59
N GLU A 56 31.17 10.25 -18.35
CA GLU A 56 30.77 10.62 -16.99
C GLU A 56 30.32 9.42 -16.17
N VAL A 57 29.61 8.44 -16.77
CA VAL A 57 29.25 7.18 -16.06
C VAL A 57 30.51 6.47 -15.57
N ARG A 58 31.54 6.35 -16.40
CA ARG A 58 32.82 5.71 -16.02
C ARG A 58 33.50 6.46 -14.88
N GLU A 59 33.57 7.79 -14.95
CA GLU A 59 34.12 8.60 -13.85
C GLU A 59 33.36 8.36 -12.53
N LYS A 60 32.03 8.22 -12.58
CA LYS A 60 31.25 7.92 -11.37
C LYS A 60 31.52 6.51 -10.86
N GLU A 61 31.65 5.53 -11.75
CA GLU A 61 32.04 4.17 -11.38
C GLU A 61 33.44 4.15 -10.73
N ASP A 62 34.39 4.93 -11.23
CA ASP A 62 35.74 5.06 -10.66
C ASP A 62 35.71 5.68 -9.25
N VAL A 63 34.84 6.67 -9.02
CA VAL A 63 34.61 7.24 -7.68
C VAL A 63 34.07 6.18 -6.73
N ILE A 64 33.09 5.37 -7.16
CA ILE A 64 32.55 4.27 -6.37
C ILE A 64 33.66 3.27 -6.05
N ALA A 65 34.42 2.83 -7.07
CA ALA A 65 35.53 1.90 -6.91
C ALA A 65 36.57 2.42 -5.91
N ALA A 66 36.94 3.70 -6.00
CA ALA A 66 37.92 4.31 -5.11
C ALA A 66 37.45 4.33 -3.65
N VAL A 67 36.16 4.63 -3.41
CA VAL A 67 35.58 4.60 -2.06
C VAL A 67 35.54 3.17 -1.53
N LEU A 68 35.01 2.23 -2.30
CA LEU A 68 34.88 0.82 -1.87
C LEU A 68 36.25 0.19 -1.59
N ARG A 69 37.24 0.43 -2.46
CA ARG A 69 38.61 -0.03 -2.24
C ARG A 69 39.21 0.54 -0.95
N ARG A 70 38.98 1.82 -0.64
CA ARG A 70 39.45 2.43 0.61
C ARG A 70 38.73 1.86 1.83
N THR A 71 37.41 1.70 1.76
CA THR A 71 36.61 1.03 2.79
C THR A 71 37.13 -0.37 3.07
N LYS A 72 37.32 -1.20 2.03
CA LYS A 72 37.89 -2.55 2.16
C LYS A 72 39.26 -2.55 2.81
N ASN A 73 40.15 -1.63 2.44
CA ASN A 73 41.51 -1.58 2.99
C ASN A 73 41.58 -1.05 4.43
N ARG A 74 40.68 -0.14 4.81
CA ARG A 74 40.68 0.50 6.13
C ARG A 74 39.83 -0.22 7.17
N ALA A 75 38.74 -0.85 6.72
CA ALA A 75 37.76 -1.52 7.56
C ALA A 75 37.21 -2.77 6.82
N PRO A 76 38.06 -3.79 6.62
CA PRO A 76 37.67 -5.00 5.89
C PRO A 76 36.48 -5.68 6.56
N GLY A 77 35.52 -6.14 5.76
CA GLY A 77 34.36 -6.85 6.27
C GLY A 77 33.26 -5.97 6.88
N CYS A 78 33.49 -4.66 7.08
CA CYS A 78 32.51 -3.78 7.72
C CYS A 78 31.31 -3.44 6.83
N LEU A 79 31.53 -3.26 5.52
CA LEU A 79 30.48 -2.87 4.59
C LEU A 79 29.51 -4.04 4.34
N LYS A 80 28.27 -3.92 4.83
CA LYS A 80 27.23 -4.95 4.71
C LYS A 80 26.16 -4.64 3.68
N THR A 81 25.91 -3.35 3.44
CA THR A 81 24.84 -2.87 2.55
C THR A 81 25.41 -1.87 1.55
N LEU A 82 25.12 -2.09 0.27
CA LEU A 82 25.49 -1.17 -0.79
C LEU A 82 24.28 -0.85 -1.66
N LYS A 83 24.02 0.44 -1.83
CA LYS A 83 23.05 0.96 -2.79
C LYS A 83 23.75 1.83 -3.82
N VAL A 84 23.50 1.56 -5.09
CA VAL A 84 24.03 2.35 -6.20
C VAL A 84 22.90 2.70 -7.15
N SER A 85 22.58 3.99 -7.23
CA SER A 85 21.63 4.57 -8.17
C SER A 85 22.42 5.37 -9.21
N LEU A 86 22.42 4.91 -10.46
CA LEU A 86 23.06 5.56 -11.60
C LEU A 86 22.00 5.99 -12.62
N ARG A 87 22.13 7.22 -13.11
CA ARG A 87 21.25 7.77 -14.17
C ARG A 87 22.13 8.30 -15.29
N CYS A 88 21.81 7.96 -16.53
CA CYS A 88 22.49 8.47 -17.70
C CYS A 88 21.46 8.96 -18.71
N ASP A 89 21.61 10.22 -19.16
CA ASP A 89 20.70 10.82 -20.14
C ASP A 89 20.89 10.16 -21.53
N GLU A 90 22.14 9.79 -21.88
CA GLU A 90 22.49 9.05 -23.10
C GLU A 90 22.42 7.51 -22.93
N PRO A 91 22.15 6.75 -24.02
CA PRO A 91 22.27 5.29 -24.03
C PRO A 91 23.67 4.84 -23.62
N SER A 92 23.76 4.18 -22.47
CA SER A 92 25.03 3.75 -21.89
C SER A 92 24.89 2.44 -21.12
N GLU A 93 26.03 1.88 -20.75
CA GLU A 93 26.15 0.63 -20.00
C GLU A 93 27.07 0.85 -18.80
N ALA A 94 26.59 0.50 -17.62
CA ALA A 94 27.39 0.45 -16.41
C ALA A 94 28.16 -0.88 -16.33
N THR A 95 29.47 -0.79 -16.11
CA THR A 95 30.36 -1.95 -16.15
C THR A 95 30.33 -2.76 -14.86
N GLY A 96 30.05 -2.11 -13.72
CA GLY A 96 30.01 -2.77 -12.41
C GLY A 96 31.39 -3.14 -11.85
N HIS A 97 32.50 -2.68 -12.44
CA HIS A 97 33.86 -3.09 -12.04
C HIS A 97 34.18 -2.78 -10.55
N TRP A 98 33.47 -1.82 -9.96
CA TRP A 98 33.56 -1.47 -8.55
C TRP A 98 33.05 -2.57 -7.60
N LEU A 99 32.22 -3.52 -8.05
CA LEU A 99 31.71 -4.64 -7.25
C LEU A 99 32.83 -5.58 -6.78
N MET A 100 33.97 -5.62 -7.48
CA MET A 100 35.14 -6.43 -7.08
C MET A 100 35.71 -6.02 -5.71
N TRP A 101 35.36 -4.85 -5.21
CA TRP A 101 35.82 -4.32 -3.92
C TRP A 101 34.80 -4.50 -2.78
N ALA A 102 33.66 -5.16 -3.03
CA ALA A 102 32.53 -5.26 -2.10
C ALA A 102 32.24 -6.72 -1.70
N ASP A 103 33.26 -7.42 -1.21
CA ASP A 103 33.25 -8.86 -0.89
C ASP A 103 32.39 -9.28 0.30
N SER A 104 32.08 -8.36 1.21
CA SER A 104 31.39 -8.64 2.48
C SER A 104 29.91 -8.25 2.50
N LEU A 105 29.35 -7.98 1.31
CA LEU A 105 27.98 -7.52 1.15
C LEU A 105 26.95 -8.59 1.46
N THR A 106 26.04 -8.24 2.36
CA THR A 106 24.83 -9.03 2.64
C THR A 106 23.60 -8.50 1.91
N ALA A 107 23.60 -7.22 1.52
CA ALA A 107 22.51 -6.58 0.79
C ALA A 107 23.04 -5.66 -0.33
N LEU A 108 22.52 -5.85 -1.54
CA LEU A 108 22.87 -5.05 -2.71
C LEU A 108 21.62 -4.49 -3.39
N TRP A 109 21.59 -3.17 -3.59
CA TRP A 109 20.57 -2.49 -4.37
C TRP A 109 21.22 -1.76 -5.54
N LEU A 110 20.82 -2.12 -6.75
CA LEU A 110 21.23 -1.50 -7.99
C LEU A 110 20.03 -0.81 -8.64
N GLU A 111 20.17 0.45 -9.02
CA GLU A 111 19.15 1.19 -9.76
C GLU A 111 19.76 1.90 -10.96
N ALA A 112 19.38 1.47 -12.16
CA ALA A 112 19.69 2.14 -13.41
C ALA A 112 18.39 2.72 -13.98
N THR A 113 18.39 3.99 -14.36
CA THR A 113 17.22 4.67 -14.94
C THR A 113 17.55 5.40 -16.23
N VAL A 114 16.50 5.84 -16.94
CA VAL A 114 16.57 6.57 -18.22
C VAL A 114 17.10 5.68 -19.34
N SER A 115 18.34 5.89 -19.76
CA SER A 115 18.96 5.23 -20.91
C SER A 115 20.12 4.30 -20.51
N LEU A 116 20.39 4.17 -19.21
CA LEU A 116 21.44 3.31 -18.67
C LEU A 116 20.97 1.85 -18.54
N ARG A 117 21.88 0.92 -18.79
CA ARG A 117 21.68 -0.52 -18.56
C ARG A 117 22.80 -1.07 -17.68
N TRP A 118 22.50 -2.07 -16.87
CA TRP A 118 23.51 -2.86 -16.20
C TRP A 118 24.14 -3.85 -17.19
N GLY A 119 25.45 -3.75 -17.37
CA GLY A 119 26.21 -4.64 -18.23
C GLY A 119 26.25 -6.07 -17.72
N PRO A 120 26.60 -7.07 -18.58
CA PRO A 120 26.69 -8.47 -18.18
C PRO A 120 27.66 -8.71 -17.01
N ALA A 121 28.75 -7.93 -16.96
CA ALA A 121 29.78 -8.02 -15.92
C ALA A 121 29.24 -7.71 -14.51
N VAL A 122 28.19 -6.89 -14.41
CA VAL A 122 27.53 -6.58 -13.14
C VAL A 122 26.95 -7.85 -12.54
N TRP A 123 26.15 -8.59 -13.31
CA TRP A 123 25.53 -9.83 -12.82
C TRP A 123 26.58 -10.90 -12.51
N ASN A 124 27.60 -11.05 -13.36
CA ASN A 124 28.71 -11.96 -13.10
C ASN A 124 29.46 -11.63 -11.80
N SER A 125 29.55 -10.35 -11.44
CA SER A 125 30.14 -9.92 -10.18
C SER A 125 29.21 -10.20 -9.00
N VAL A 126 27.90 -10.01 -9.16
CA VAL A 126 26.89 -10.36 -8.13
C VAL A 126 26.91 -11.85 -7.81
N LEU A 127 27.07 -12.71 -8.83
CA LEU A 127 27.19 -14.16 -8.65
C LEU A 127 28.38 -14.58 -7.77
N ARG A 128 29.40 -13.72 -7.61
CA ARG A 128 30.59 -14.02 -6.79
C ARG A 128 30.43 -13.58 -5.33
N LEU A 129 29.31 -12.99 -4.95
CA LEU A 129 29.03 -12.52 -3.59
C LEU A 129 28.32 -13.63 -2.80
N ASP A 130 29.10 -14.53 -2.22
CA ASP A 130 28.67 -15.70 -1.43
C ASP A 130 27.87 -15.34 -0.15
N THR A 131 28.19 -14.19 0.45
CA THR A 131 27.53 -13.67 1.66
C THR A 131 26.21 -12.94 1.38
N LEU A 132 25.85 -12.78 0.10
CA LEU A 132 24.69 -11.99 -0.30
C LEU A 132 23.38 -12.67 0.13
N ARG A 133 22.60 -11.97 0.96
CA ARG A 133 21.28 -12.41 1.43
C ARG A 133 20.14 -11.71 0.71
N GLY A 134 20.37 -10.50 0.22
CA GLY A 134 19.37 -9.69 -0.47
C GLY A 134 19.93 -8.99 -1.70
N VAL A 135 19.25 -9.14 -2.83
CA VAL A 135 19.57 -8.39 -4.06
C VAL A 135 18.33 -7.71 -4.62
N GLN A 136 18.47 -6.44 -5.00
CA GLN A 136 17.46 -5.70 -5.74
C GLN A 136 18.10 -5.04 -6.95
N ILE A 137 17.54 -5.29 -8.13
CA ILE A 137 17.98 -4.69 -9.38
C ILE A 137 16.80 -3.97 -10.03
N VAL A 138 16.95 -2.66 -10.17
CA VAL A 138 16.00 -1.78 -10.84
C VAL A 138 16.59 -1.32 -12.17
N GLY A 139 15.81 -1.40 -13.23
CA GLY A 139 16.20 -0.98 -14.57
C GLY A 139 16.54 -2.15 -15.50
N ARG A 140 17.05 -1.82 -16.68
CA ARG A 140 17.39 -2.78 -17.74
C ARG A 140 18.75 -3.44 -17.47
N PHE A 141 18.86 -4.73 -17.72
CA PHE A 141 20.13 -5.47 -17.69
C PHE A 141 20.18 -6.52 -18.81
N TYR A 142 21.37 -7.03 -19.14
CA TYR A 142 21.54 -8.06 -20.16
C TYR A 142 21.33 -9.47 -19.57
N SER A 143 20.31 -10.18 -20.05
CA SER A 143 19.97 -11.53 -19.57
C SER A 143 20.37 -12.67 -20.51
N LYS A 144 20.58 -12.37 -21.80
CA LYS A 144 20.70 -13.39 -22.87
C LYS A 144 21.94 -14.29 -22.78
N ASN A 145 22.94 -13.91 -21.99
CA ASN A 145 24.22 -14.63 -21.86
C ASN A 145 24.50 -15.12 -20.43
N LEU A 146 23.47 -15.23 -19.57
CA LEU A 146 23.66 -15.51 -18.14
C LEU A 146 23.75 -17.00 -17.77
N LEU A 147 23.95 -17.91 -18.73
CA LEU A 147 24.15 -19.35 -18.46
C LEU A 147 25.37 -19.86 -19.25
N PRO A 148 26.26 -20.65 -18.60
CA PRO A 148 25.87 -21.84 -17.83
C PRO A 148 26.37 -21.82 -16.38
N VAL A 149 25.46 -21.72 -15.40
CA VAL A 149 25.73 -22.06 -13.99
C VAL A 149 25.72 -23.58 -13.91
N VAL A 150 26.88 -24.23 -14.02
CA VAL A 150 26.96 -25.70 -14.10
C VAL A 150 27.42 -26.38 -12.82
N ASP A 151 28.20 -25.76 -11.90
CA ASP A 151 28.70 -26.56 -10.76
C ASP A 151 28.69 -25.91 -9.37
N GLU A 152 28.48 -24.60 -9.24
CA GLU A 152 28.48 -23.95 -7.91
C GLU A 152 27.17 -23.18 -7.73
N SER A 153 26.44 -23.49 -6.66
CA SER A 153 25.27 -22.74 -6.22
C SER A 153 25.73 -21.39 -5.66
N PRO A 154 25.83 -20.31 -6.46
CA PRO A 154 26.55 -19.09 -6.07
C PRO A 154 25.78 -18.29 -5.01
N PHE A 155 24.51 -18.62 -4.82
CA PHE A 155 23.56 -17.89 -4.00
C PHE A 155 23.03 -18.74 -2.84
N GLN A 156 23.91 -19.53 -2.19
CA GLN A 156 23.52 -20.37 -1.05
C GLN A 156 22.86 -19.57 0.08
N SER A 157 23.32 -18.33 0.29
CA SER A 157 22.81 -17.44 1.35
C SER A 157 21.64 -16.56 0.92
N LEU A 158 21.29 -16.53 -0.37
CA LEU A 158 20.33 -15.57 -0.90
C LEU A 158 18.91 -15.91 -0.44
N ARG A 159 18.28 -14.97 0.27
CA ARG A 159 16.91 -15.10 0.79
C ARG A 159 15.91 -14.18 0.12
N TYR A 160 16.37 -13.06 -0.42
CA TYR A 160 15.54 -12.05 -1.06
C TYR A 160 16.12 -11.65 -2.42
N CYS A 161 15.29 -11.73 -3.47
CA CYS A 161 15.65 -11.27 -4.79
C CYS A 161 14.51 -10.45 -5.41
N ARG A 162 14.83 -9.25 -5.91
CA ARG A 162 13.87 -8.40 -6.60
C ARG A 162 14.43 -7.83 -7.90
N PHE A 163 13.69 -8.03 -8.98
CA PHE A 163 13.88 -7.35 -10.25
C PHE A 163 12.71 -6.40 -10.48
N SER A 164 12.97 -5.14 -10.77
CA SER A 164 11.93 -4.16 -11.09
C SER A 164 12.28 -3.35 -12.34
N LYS A 165 11.31 -3.13 -13.21
CA LYS A 165 11.52 -2.49 -14.54
C LYS A 165 12.58 -3.23 -15.38
N ALA A 166 12.70 -4.54 -15.15
CA ALA A 166 13.74 -5.37 -15.74
C ALA A 166 13.19 -6.13 -16.94
N ILE A 167 13.06 -5.41 -18.05
CA ILE A 167 12.38 -5.84 -19.29
C ILE A 167 12.93 -7.17 -19.86
N ASN A 168 14.13 -7.56 -19.47
CA ASN A 168 14.84 -8.71 -20.04
C ASN A 168 14.88 -9.94 -19.12
N VAL A 169 14.20 -9.97 -17.97
CA VAL A 169 14.17 -11.19 -17.15
C VAL A 169 13.42 -12.29 -17.91
N THR A 170 14.12 -13.38 -18.25
CA THR A 170 13.56 -14.54 -18.96
C THR A 170 13.11 -15.62 -17.98
N ASN A 171 12.24 -16.53 -18.41
CA ASN A 171 11.90 -17.74 -17.64
C ASN A 171 13.14 -18.58 -17.33
N LEU A 172 14.05 -18.77 -18.29
CA LEU A 172 15.29 -19.52 -18.10
C LEU A 172 16.17 -18.95 -16.99
N LEU A 173 16.29 -17.61 -16.94
CA LEU A 173 17.05 -16.94 -15.88
C LEU A 173 16.41 -17.16 -14.51
N LEU A 174 15.08 -17.09 -14.41
CA LEU A 174 14.38 -17.33 -13.16
C LEU A 174 14.51 -18.78 -12.68
N GLU A 175 14.36 -19.74 -13.58
CA GLU A 175 14.56 -21.16 -13.28
C GLU A 175 15.99 -21.43 -12.80
N ALA A 176 16.98 -20.88 -13.49
CA ALA A 176 18.38 -20.97 -13.08
C ALA A 176 18.65 -20.30 -11.74
N LEU A 177 18.09 -19.12 -11.49
CA LEU A 177 18.23 -18.41 -10.23
C LEU A 177 17.65 -19.22 -9.06
N LEU A 178 16.48 -19.84 -9.24
CA LEU A 178 15.86 -20.69 -8.24
C LEU A 178 16.70 -21.93 -7.95
N ALA A 179 17.25 -22.58 -8.98
CA ALA A 179 18.17 -23.71 -8.82
C ALA A 179 19.46 -23.30 -8.09
N ALA A 180 19.98 -22.11 -8.39
CA ALA A 180 21.21 -21.55 -7.81
C ALA A 180 21.04 -21.02 -6.37
N SER A 181 19.80 -20.83 -5.90
CA SER A 181 19.48 -20.13 -4.65
C SER A 181 18.60 -21.00 -3.72
N PRO A 182 19.16 -22.06 -3.10
CA PRO A 182 18.37 -23.01 -2.31
C PRO A 182 17.72 -22.38 -1.06
N ALA A 183 18.24 -21.25 -0.55
CA ALA A 183 17.69 -20.53 0.60
C ALA A 183 16.70 -19.42 0.23
N LEU A 184 16.34 -19.26 -1.05
CA LEU A 184 15.53 -18.13 -1.51
C LEU A 184 14.09 -18.20 -0.98
N GLU A 185 13.76 -17.28 -0.07
CA GLU A 185 12.43 -17.19 0.55
C GLU A 185 11.48 -16.27 -0.24
N ASN A 186 12.02 -15.18 -0.82
CA ASN A 186 11.23 -14.13 -1.44
C ASN A 186 11.78 -13.77 -2.83
N LEU A 187 10.96 -13.97 -3.86
CA LEU A 187 11.27 -13.59 -5.24
C LEU A 187 10.21 -12.64 -5.80
N SER A 188 10.65 -11.49 -6.32
CA SER A 188 9.79 -10.51 -6.98
C SER A 188 10.34 -10.12 -8.33
N VAL A 189 9.51 -10.20 -9.36
CA VAL A 189 9.88 -9.84 -10.73
C VAL A 189 8.78 -8.94 -11.30
N ASP A 190 9.10 -7.67 -11.49
CA ASP A 190 8.23 -6.73 -12.18
C ASP A 190 8.76 -6.50 -13.61
N PHE A 191 7.85 -6.51 -14.60
CA PHE A 191 8.12 -6.38 -16.04
C PHE A 191 8.79 -7.62 -16.68
N PHE A 192 8.28 -8.81 -16.37
CA PHE A 192 8.69 -10.07 -16.99
C PHE A 192 8.20 -10.15 -18.45
N GLY A 193 9.09 -9.96 -19.43
CA GLY A 193 8.68 -9.69 -20.82
C GLY A 193 9.32 -10.55 -21.91
N ASP A 194 10.39 -11.30 -21.62
CA ASP A 194 11.07 -12.13 -22.63
C ASP A 194 10.78 -13.62 -22.36
N VAL A 195 9.69 -14.09 -22.96
CA VAL A 195 9.13 -15.42 -22.77
C VAL A 195 9.64 -16.31 -23.90
N SER A 196 10.81 -16.92 -23.70
CA SER A 196 11.40 -17.82 -24.71
C SER A 196 10.70 -19.18 -24.80
N ARG A 197 9.87 -19.53 -23.80
CA ARG A 197 9.06 -20.75 -23.77
C ARG A 197 7.65 -20.45 -23.27
N PRO A 198 6.62 -21.18 -23.72
CA PRO A 198 5.23 -20.98 -23.31
C PRO A 198 4.94 -21.37 -21.85
N ALA A 199 5.96 -21.75 -21.07
CA ALA A 199 5.80 -22.11 -19.67
C ALA A 199 6.97 -21.62 -18.80
N LEU A 200 6.67 -21.39 -17.53
CA LEU A 200 7.62 -21.17 -16.44
C LEU A 200 7.36 -22.20 -15.34
N THR A 201 8.39 -22.97 -14.98
CA THR A 201 8.33 -23.90 -13.86
C THR A 201 9.08 -23.35 -12.67
N VAL A 202 8.36 -22.96 -11.63
CA VAL A 202 8.95 -22.51 -10.36
C VAL A 202 9.11 -23.72 -9.45
N SER A 203 10.34 -24.20 -9.30
CA SER A 203 10.69 -25.26 -8.35
C SER A 203 11.56 -24.70 -7.22
N SER A 204 11.06 -24.72 -5.97
CA SER A 204 11.86 -24.30 -4.81
C SER A 204 11.32 -24.85 -3.49
N ALA A 205 12.19 -25.45 -2.68
CA ALA A 205 11.81 -25.96 -1.36
C ALA A 205 11.67 -24.87 -0.29
N SER A 206 12.27 -23.70 -0.48
CA SER A 206 12.37 -22.62 0.52
C SER A 206 11.46 -21.43 0.25
N LEU A 207 11.03 -21.24 -1.01
CA LEU A 207 10.26 -20.08 -1.44
C LEU A 207 8.94 -19.95 -0.68
N ARG A 208 8.74 -18.79 -0.03
CA ARG A 208 7.54 -18.41 0.74
C ARG A 208 6.69 -17.40 0.01
N THR A 209 7.32 -16.48 -0.71
CA THR A 209 6.64 -15.41 -1.44
C THR A 209 7.15 -15.33 -2.86
N LEU A 210 6.22 -15.37 -3.83
CA LEU A 210 6.50 -15.15 -5.24
C LEU A 210 5.63 -14.02 -5.78
N ARG A 211 6.26 -13.07 -6.47
CA ARG A 211 5.57 -11.99 -7.19
C ARG A 211 6.05 -11.94 -8.63
N LEU A 212 5.12 -12.09 -9.58
CA LEU A 212 5.38 -12.05 -11.02
C LEU A 212 4.43 -11.06 -11.69
N PHE A 213 4.97 -9.99 -12.25
CA PHE A 213 4.26 -9.06 -13.11
C PHE A 213 4.88 -9.07 -14.50
N GLY A 214 4.18 -9.62 -15.48
CA GLY A 214 4.66 -9.76 -16.84
C GLY A 214 4.16 -8.70 -17.81
N CYS A 215 4.78 -8.65 -19.00
CA CYS A 215 4.27 -8.02 -20.21
C CYS A 215 4.04 -9.13 -21.24
N TRP A 216 2.98 -9.92 -21.07
CA TRP A 216 2.67 -11.04 -21.96
C TRP A 216 2.14 -10.49 -23.29
N ARG A 217 2.63 -10.98 -24.44
CA ARG A 217 2.14 -10.54 -25.75
C ARG A 217 0.75 -11.13 -26.03
N ASP A 218 -0.05 -10.40 -26.79
CA ASP A 218 -1.39 -10.84 -27.19
C ASP A 218 -1.31 -12.10 -28.07
N GLY A 219 -2.17 -13.09 -27.77
CA GLY A 219 -2.27 -14.35 -28.52
C GLY A 219 -1.44 -15.51 -27.97
N ASP A 220 -0.46 -15.24 -27.10
CA ASP A 220 0.34 -16.30 -26.50
C ASP A 220 -0.43 -16.99 -25.36
N ALA A 221 -0.42 -18.32 -25.38
CA ALA A 221 -0.78 -19.13 -24.22
C ALA A 221 0.45 -19.28 -23.33
N PHE A 222 0.34 -18.88 -22.06
CA PHE A 222 1.44 -18.97 -21.11
C PHE A 222 1.01 -19.64 -19.81
N LYS A 223 1.80 -20.63 -19.39
CA LYS A 223 1.52 -21.46 -18.22
C LYS A 223 2.55 -21.26 -17.12
N VAL A 224 2.09 -21.01 -15.89
CA VAL A 224 2.94 -21.01 -14.70
C VAL A 224 2.70 -22.28 -13.90
N VAL A 225 3.74 -23.09 -13.72
CA VAL A 225 3.71 -24.30 -12.88
C VAL A 225 4.46 -24.02 -11.58
N LEU A 226 3.76 -24.13 -10.44
CA LEU A 226 4.31 -23.79 -9.12
C LEU A 226 4.54 -25.06 -8.28
N ASN A 227 5.79 -25.51 -8.22
CA ASN A 227 6.29 -26.56 -7.33
C ASN A 227 7.09 -25.95 -6.17
N ALA A 228 6.40 -25.31 -5.24
CA ALA A 228 7.03 -24.68 -4.09
C ALA A 228 6.28 -25.00 -2.79
N PRO A 229 6.62 -26.09 -2.07
CA PRO A 229 5.84 -26.58 -0.94
C PRO A 229 5.74 -25.58 0.21
N ARG A 230 6.63 -24.59 0.34
CA ARG A 230 6.56 -23.54 1.37
C ARG A 230 5.90 -22.25 0.91
N LEU A 231 5.41 -22.19 -0.34
CA LEU A 231 4.83 -20.99 -0.92
C LEU A 231 3.51 -20.65 -0.23
N ALA A 232 3.53 -19.58 0.57
CA ALA A 232 2.38 -19.09 1.32
C ALA A 232 1.66 -17.95 0.59
N SER A 233 2.38 -17.16 -0.21
CA SER A 233 1.84 -15.99 -0.92
C SER A 233 2.29 -15.96 -2.38
N PHE A 234 1.33 -15.86 -3.30
CA PHE A 234 1.59 -15.68 -4.72
C PHE A 234 0.88 -14.44 -5.26
N VAL A 235 1.64 -13.60 -5.96
CA VAL A 235 1.12 -12.42 -6.65
C VAL A 235 1.42 -12.57 -8.13
N PHE A 236 0.37 -12.48 -8.95
CA PHE A 236 0.44 -12.63 -10.38
C PHE A 236 -0.27 -11.49 -11.09
N GLY A 237 0.34 -10.94 -12.13
CA GLY A 237 -0.27 -9.89 -12.93
C GLY A 237 0.33 -9.77 -14.32
N ASN A 238 -0.44 -9.17 -15.21
CA ASN A 238 0.00 -8.67 -16.50
C ASN A 238 -0.03 -7.13 -16.49
N LEU A 239 0.92 -6.53 -17.18
CA LEU A 239 0.86 -5.16 -17.67
C LEU A 239 0.00 -5.16 -18.94
N PRO A 240 -0.60 -4.03 -19.36
CA PRO A 240 -1.81 -4.05 -20.18
C PRO A 240 -1.56 -4.67 -21.58
N SER A 241 -1.86 -5.96 -21.71
CA SER A 241 -2.06 -6.67 -22.98
C SER A 241 -3.39 -7.39 -22.90
N ARG A 242 -4.22 -7.25 -23.94
CA ARG A 242 -5.66 -7.49 -23.88
C ARG A 242 -6.08 -8.94 -24.17
N SER A 243 -5.17 -9.86 -24.48
CA SER A 243 -5.57 -11.17 -25.04
C SER A 243 -4.67 -12.38 -24.73
N ALA A 244 -3.75 -12.32 -23.77
CA ALA A 244 -2.94 -13.50 -23.41
C ALA A 244 -3.78 -14.55 -22.65
N ARG A 245 -3.69 -15.83 -23.03
CA ARG A 245 -4.30 -16.94 -22.28
C ARG A 245 -3.33 -17.41 -21.20
N LEU A 246 -3.58 -16.99 -19.96
CA LEU A 246 -2.70 -17.28 -18.83
C LEU A 246 -3.30 -18.40 -17.99
N SER A 247 -2.56 -19.50 -17.77
CA SER A 247 -2.96 -20.56 -16.84
C SER A 247 -1.96 -20.72 -15.70
N ILE A 248 -2.47 -21.03 -14.51
CA ILE A 248 -1.68 -21.25 -13.31
C ILE A 248 -1.99 -22.65 -12.76
N HIS A 249 -0.94 -23.44 -12.61
CA HIS A 249 -1.00 -24.80 -12.08
C HIS A 249 -0.23 -24.89 -10.77
N PHE A 250 -0.95 -25.08 -9.66
CA PHE A 250 -0.35 -25.24 -8.33
C PHE A 250 -0.11 -26.72 -8.03
N LEU A 251 1.15 -27.10 -7.85
CA LEU A 251 1.53 -28.40 -7.27
C LEU A 251 1.66 -28.32 -5.74
N SER A 252 1.93 -27.12 -5.22
CA SER A 252 1.95 -26.85 -3.79
C SER A 252 0.55 -26.61 -3.23
N LYS A 253 0.28 -27.22 -2.06
CA LYS A 253 -1.01 -27.09 -1.37
C LYS A 253 -1.03 -25.99 -0.30
N ASN A 254 0.12 -25.40 0.05
CA ASN A 254 0.26 -24.51 1.21
C ASN A 254 -0.04 -23.02 0.93
N LEU A 255 -0.61 -22.71 -0.23
CA LEU A 255 -0.91 -21.34 -0.62
C LEU A 255 -2.04 -20.76 0.24
N SER A 256 -1.72 -19.74 1.02
CA SER A 256 -2.66 -19.07 1.93
C SER A 256 -3.19 -17.73 1.38
N SER A 257 -2.41 -17.09 0.50
CA SER A 257 -2.74 -15.79 -0.09
C SER A 257 -2.44 -15.78 -1.59
N LEU A 258 -3.42 -15.33 -2.39
CA LEU A 258 -3.32 -15.22 -3.85
C LEU A 258 -3.78 -13.82 -4.28
N GLU A 259 -2.95 -13.10 -5.02
CA GLU A 259 -3.32 -11.84 -5.64
C GLU A 259 -3.19 -11.92 -7.16
N LEU A 260 -4.30 -11.68 -7.87
CA LEU A 260 -4.41 -11.71 -9.32
C LEU A 260 -4.74 -10.31 -9.84
N PHE A 261 -3.85 -9.77 -10.66
CA PHE A 261 -4.00 -8.44 -11.27
C PHE A 261 -4.38 -8.51 -12.75
N SER A 262 -4.60 -9.71 -13.30
CA SER A 262 -4.97 -9.93 -14.70
C SER A 262 -5.66 -11.27 -14.89
N SER A 263 -6.56 -11.34 -15.87
CA SER A 263 -7.35 -12.55 -16.18
C SER A 263 -6.45 -13.76 -16.37
N CYS A 264 -6.76 -14.84 -15.65
CA CYS A 264 -6.06 -16.11 -15.75
C CYS A 264 -6.99 -17.27 -15.37
N GLU A 265 -6.64 -18.47 -15.84
CA GLU A 265 -7.29 -19.73 -15.50
C GLU A 265 -6.51 -20.45 -14.41
N LEU A 266 -7.21 -20.99 -13.42
CA LEU A 266 -6.64 -21.88 -12.42
C LEU A 266 -6.90 -23.32 -12.87
N GLU A 267 -5.87 -24.16 -12.91
CA GLU A 267 -6.02 -25.55 -13.34
C GLU A 267 -6.37 -26.50 -12.19
N ASN A 268 -6.02 -26.13 -10.95
CA ASN A 268 -6.18 -26.96 -9.76
C ASN A 268 -6.86 -26.18 -8.62
N ARG A 269 -7.51 -26.92 -7.71
CA ARG A 269 -8.09 -26.36 -6.49
C ARG A 269 -7.02 -25.90 -5.49
N CYS A 270 -7.28 -24.80 -4.80
CA CYS A 270 -6.44 -24.22 -3.75
C CYS A 270 -7.18 -24.28 -2.41
N ASP A 271 -7.26 -25.47 -1.82
CA ASP A 271 -8.12 -25.72 -0.64
C ASP A 271 -7.62 -25.04 0.64
N LEU A 272 -6.35 -24.61 0.72
CA LEU A 272 -5.83 -23.86 1.88
C LEU A 272 -5.83 -22.34 1.68
N LEU A 273 -6.38 -21.85 0.55
CA LEU A 273 -6.38 -20.43 0.24
C LEU A 273 -7.36 -19.68 1.14
N GLN A 274 -6.83 -18.79 1.99
CA GLN A 274 -7.64 -18.01 2.94
C GLN A 274 -7.94 -16.60 2.42
N SER A 275 -7.01 -16.01 1.68
CA SER A 275 -7.08 -14.64 1.17
C SER A 275 -6.93 -14.60 -0.34
N LEU A 276 -7.91 -14.02 -1.03
CA LEU A 276 -7.91 -13.85 -2.47
C LEU A 276 -8.09 -12.37 -2.83
N ARG A 277 -7.21 -11.83 -3.66
CA ARG A 277 -7.36 -10.51 -4.27
C ARG A 277 -7.45 -10.63 -5.77
N ILE A 278 -8.47 -10.03 -6.36
CA ILE A 278 -8.65 -9.95 -7.81
C ILE A 278 -8.85 -8.49 -8.19
N THR A 279 -7.99 -7.99 -9.06
CA THR A 279 -8.04 -6.61 -9.56
C THR A 279 -7.79 -6.56 -11.06
N GLY A 280 -8.23 -5.47 -11.68
CA GLY A 280 -8.05 -5.21 -13.11
C GLY A 280 -9.33 -5.42 -13.93
N ASN A 281 -9.16 -5.56 -15.24
CA ASN A 281 -10.26 -5.74 -16.17
C ASN A 281 -10.53 -7.24 -16.34
N TRP A 282 -11.57 -7.74 -15.67
CA TRP A 282 -11.98 -9.14 -15.75
C TRP A 282 -13.43 -9.25 -16.23
N ALA A 283 -13.69 -10.24 -17.08
CA ALA A 283 -15.05 -10.75 -17.25
C ALA A 283 -15.49 -11.43 -15.95
N LEU A 284 -16.73 -11.19 -15.52
CA LEU A 284 -17.25 -11.75 -14.28
C LEU A 284 -17.27 -13.29 -14.32
N GLU A 285 -17.51 -13.88 -15.48
CA GLU A 285 -17.46 -15.33 -15.70
C GLU A 285 -16.09 -15.92 -15.37
N ASN A 286 -15.00 -15.25 -15.78
CA ASN A 286 -13.64 -15.69 -15.48
C ASN A 286 -13.35 -15.62 -13.97
N VAL A 287 -13.88 -14.59 -13.29
CA VAL A 287 -13.74 -14.48 -11.82
C VAL A 287 -14.54 -15.59 -11.13
N ALA A 288 -15.75 -15.88 -11.59
CA ALA A 288 -16.57 -16.97 -11.06
C ALA A 288 -15.86 -18.33 -11.23
N ASN A 289 -15.18 -18.56 -12.35
CA ASN A 289 -14.35 -19.74 -12.55
C ASN A 289 -13.23 -19.84 -11.51
N VAL A 290 -12.53 -18.74 -11.21
CA VAL A 290 -11.51 -18.71 -10.14
C VAL A 290 -12.10 -19.12 -8.77
N PHE A 291 -13.32 -18.70 -8.47
CA PHE A 291 -13.98 -19.07 -7.21
C PHE A 291 -14.29 -20.56 -7.08
N GLN A 292 -14.60 -21.24 -8.17
CA GLN A 292 -14.81 -22.70 -8.17
C GLN A 292 -13.56 -23.48 -7.73
N PHE A 293 -12.37 -22.90 -7.94
CA PHE A 293 -11.09 -23.46 -7.51
C PHE A 293 -10.64 -22.98 -6.13
N THR A 294 -11.35 -22.04 -5.51
CA THR A 294 -10.94 -21.39 -4.25
C THR A 294 -12.05 -21.34 -3.19
N PRO A 295 -12.77 -22.45 -2.93
CA PRO A 295 -13.97 -22.44 -2.07
C PRO A 295 -13.71 -22.07 -0.60
N MET A 296 -12.46 -22.22 -0.13
CA MET A 296 -12.06 -22.02 1.26
C MET A 296 -11.65 -20.57 1.59
N VAL A 297 -11.75 -19.66 0.62
CA VAL A 297 -11.44 -18.24 0.83
C VAL A 297 -12.34 -17.65 1.90
N THR A 298 -11.73 -17.01 2.90
CA THR A 298 -12.44 -16.32 3.99
C THR A 298 -12.41 -14.81 3.82
N VAL A 299 -11.41 -14.28 3.11
CA VAL A 299 -11.23 -12.85 2.83
C VAL A 299 -11.06 -12.63 1.34
N LEU A 300 -11.98 -11.88 0.74
CA LEU A 300 -11.96 -11.55 -0.68
C LEU A 300 -11.71 -10.05 -0.88
N HIS A 301 -10.82 -9.69 -1.80
CA HIS A 301 -10.53 -8.32 -2.21
C HIS A 301 -10.85 -8.15 -3.70
N LEU A 302 -11.83 -7.31 -4.04
CA LEU A 302 -12.29 -7.10 -5.42
C LEU A 302 -12.06 -5.65 -5.87
N GLY A 303 -11.21 -5.48 -6.89
CA GLY A 303 -10.99 -4.22 -7.60
C GLY A 303 -11.22 -4.40 -9.09
N LEU A 304 -12.43 -4.82 -9.46
CA LEU A 304 -12.82 -5.16 -10.82
C LEU A 304 -13.31 -3.94 -11.59
N ARG A 305 -13.03 -3.90 -12.89
CA ARG A 305 -13.71 -3.04 -13.86
C ARG A 305 -14.48 -3.95 -14.83
N SER A 306 -15.79 -4.09 -14.61
CA SER A 306 -16.68 -4.85 -15.48
C SER A 306 -17.88 -4.01 -15.89
N THR A 307 -18.33 -4.18 -17.13
CA THR A 307 -19.53 -3.55 -17.69
C THR A 307 -20.80 -4.35 -17.40
N GLY A 308 -20.67 -5.62 -16.99
CA GLY A 308 -21.79 -6.49 -16.66
C GLY A 308 -22.31 -6.26 -15.24
N LYS A 309 -23.61 -6.53 -15.05
CA LYS A 309 -24.24 -6.65 -13.73
C LYS A 309 -24.61 -8.11 -13.49
N THR A 310 -24.27 -8.63 -12.31
CA THR A 310 -24.69 -9.98 -11.88
C THR A 310 -25.23 -9.95 -10.45
N ARG A 311 -26.04 -10.93 -10.07
CA ARG A 311 -26.45 -11.06 -8.66
C ARG A 311 -25.27 -11.52 -7.82
N ILE A 312 -25.07 -10.88 -6.67
CA ILE A 312 -23.87 -11.08 -5.86
C ILE A 312 -23.88 -12.44 -5.14
N ASP A 313 -25.07 -12.92 -4.76
CA ASP A 313 -25.26 -14.22 -4.11
C ASP A 313 -24.82 -15.36 -5.03
N ASN A 314 -25.30 -15.35 -6.28
CA ASN A 314 -24.92 -16.34 -7.29
C ASN A 314 -23.43 -16.27 -7.61
N PHE A 315 -22.89 -15.06 -7.70
CA PHE A 315 -21.48 -14.84 -8.01
C PHE A 315 -20.54 -15.37 -6.91
N LEU A 316 -20.92 -15.19 -5.64
CA LEU A 316 -20.11 -15.60 -4.49
C LEU A 316 -20.47 -16.98 -3.96
N ALA A 317 -21.53 -17.62 -4.46
CA ALA A 317 -21.98 -18.95 -4.05
C ALA A 317 -20.87 -20.02 -3.95
N PRO A 318 -19.83 -20.04 -4.82
CA PRO A 318 -18.73 -21.00 -4.68
C PRO A 318 -17.85 -20.80 -3.43
N LEU A 319 -17.86 -19.60 -2.82
CA LEU A 319 -17.02 -19.23 -1.68
C LEU A 319 -17.75 -19.49 -0.35
N ILE A 320 -17.93 -20.77 -0.03
CA ILE A 320 -18.75 -21.22 1.11
C ILE A 320 -18.29 -20.71 2.49
N ASN A 321 -16.99 -20.39 2.63
CA ASN A 321 -16.38 -19.93 3.87
C ASN A 321 -16.13 -18.41 3.91
N LEU A 322 -16.70 -17.67 2.96
CA LEU A 322 -16.46 -16.24 2.84
C LEU A 322 -17.02 -15.49 4.05
N LYS A 323 -16.14 -14.84 4.79
CA LYS A 323 -16.48 -14.04 5.98
C LYS A 323 -16.43 -12.56 5.69
N ARG A 324 -15.45 -12.14 4.88
CA ARG A 324 -15.13 -10.73 4.64
C ARG A 324 -14.90 -10.42 3.18
N ILE A 325 -15.47 -9.31 2.72
CA ILE A 325 -15.27 -8.81 1.36
C ILE A 325 -14.78 -7.37 1.43
N HIS A 326 -13.75 -7.07 0.64
CA HIS A 326 -13.21 -5.74 0.44
C HIS A 326 -13.46 -5.31 -1.01
N PHE A 327 -14.41 -4.41 -1.24
CA PHE A 327 -14.59 -3.77 -2.55
C PHE A 327 -13.68 -2.56 -2.67
N TYR A 328 -13.00 -2.43 -3.81
CA TYR A 328 -12.14 -1.30 -4.16
C TYR A 328 -12.72 -0.55 -5.37
N GLY A 329 -12.85 0.77 -5.24
CA GLY A 329 -13.31 1.63 -6.34
C GLY A 329 -14.72 1.24 -6.82
N LEU A 330 -14.87 1.11 -8.15
CA LEU A 330 -16.16 0.85 -8.80
C LEU A 330 -16.58 -0.62 -8.83
N ALA A 331 -15.79 -1.54 -8.27
CA ALA A 331 -16.05 -2.98 -8.34
C ALA A 331 -17.44 -3.37 -7.83
N MET A 332 -17.94 -2.65 -6.83
CA MET A 332 -19.26 -2.92 -6.24
C MET A 332 -20.41 -2.66 -7.24
N MET A 333 -20.23 -1.77 -8.21
CA MET A 333 -21.26 -1.40 -9.19
C MET A 333 -21.56 -2.50 -10.21
N SER A 334 -20.71 -3.54 -10.28
CA SER A 334 -20.91 -4.72 -11.11
C SER A 334 -21.91 -5.72 -10.52
N PHE A 335 -22.52 -5.43 -9.38
CA PHE A 335 -23.40 -6.35 -8.66
C PHE A 335 -24.80 -5.77 -8.40
N VAL A 336 -25.81 -6.65 -8.38
CA VAL A 336 -27.23 -6.30 -8.11
C VAL A 336 -27.85 -7.26 -7.11
N GLY A 337 -28.04 -6.82 -5.86
CA GLY A 337 -28.77 -7.57 -4.82
C GLY A 337 -28.35 -9.04 -4.62
N GLY A 338 -29.06 -9.74 -3.73
CA GLY A 338 -28.94 -11.19 -3.55
C GLY A 338 -28.46 -11.60 -2.16
N ASP A 339 -29.11 -12.61 -1.57
CA ASP A 339 -28.94 -12.97 -0.17
C ASP A 339 -27.53 -13.47 0.17
N MET A 340 -26.84 -12.72 1.02
CA MET A 340 -25.54 -13.11 1.53
C MET A 340 -25.55 -13.14 3.06
N ARG A 341 -24.70 -14.01 3.61
CA ARG A 341 -24.36 -14.03 5.04
C ARG A 341 -22.87 -13.76 5.17
N LEU A 342 -22.51 -12.53 5.53
CA LEU A 342 -21.12 -12.10 5.74
C LEU A 342 -20.95 -11.59 7.17
N GLU A 343 -19.76 -11.80 7.73
CA GLU A 343 -19.39 -11.22 9.04
C GLU A 343 -19.08 -9.73 8.91
N ALA A 344 -18.39 -9.34 7.83
CA ALA A 344 -18.12 -7.92 7.56
C ALA A 344 -18.00 -7.62 6.06
N LEU A 345 -18.49 -6.44 5.68
CA LEU A 345 -18.31 -5.84 4.37
C LEU A 345 -17.42 -4.61 4.51
N HIS A 346 -16.36 -4.55 3.73
CA HIS A 346 -15.46 -3.41 3.69
C HIS A 346 -15.54 -2.77 2.32
N VAL A 347 -15.80 -1.47 2.28
CA VAL A 347 -15.85 -0.73 1.03
C VAL A 347 -14.81 0.37 1.05
N HIS A 348 -13.92 0.33 0.09
CA HIS A 348 -12.78 1.21 -0.06
C HIS A 348 -13.11 2.24 -1.14
N LEU A 349 -13.48 3.45 -0.69
CA LEU A 349 -13.83 4.58 -1.55
C LEU A 349 -12.59 5.44 -1.79
N TRP A 350 -12.02 5.30 -2.97
CA TRP A 350 -10.81 6.01 -3.38
C TRP A 350 -11.16 6.85 -4.61
N ALA A 351 -10.72 8.11 -4.63
CA ALA A 351 -10.65 8.90 -5.85
C ALA A 351 -9.54 8.30 -6.74
N ASP A 352 -9.90 7.71 -7.88
CA ASP A 352 -8.91 7.31 -8.87
C ASP A 352 -8.50 8.57 -9.66
N LEU A 353 -7.20 8.76 -9.88
CA LEU A 353 -6.63 9.96 -10.52
C LEU A 353 -7.16 10.19 -11.94
N ASP A 354 -7.69 9.14 -12.58
CA ASP A 354 -8.10 9.12 -13.98
C ASP A 354 -9.63 9.13 -14.21
N PHE A 355 -10.50 9.11 -13.19
CA PHE A 355 -11.95 8.91 -13.40
C PHE A 355 -12.88 9.88 -12.67
N ARG A 356 -14.02 10.16 -13.33
CA ARG A 356 -15.17 10.87 -12.76
C ARG A 356 -15.67 10.12 -11.54
N TYR A 357 -15.99 10.85 -10.48
CA TYR A 357 -16.43 10.30 -9.21
C TYR A 357 -17.84 9.75 -9.37
N ALA A 358 -17.99 8.46 -9.66
CA ALA A 358 -19.27 7.80 -9.43
C ALA A 358 -19.32 7.45 -7.94
N ALA A 359 -20.01 8.29 -7.16
CA ALA A 359 -20.44 7.92 -5.82
C ALA A 359 -21.15 6.56 -5.93
N PRO A 360 -20.79 5.57 -5.11
CA PRO A 360 -21.51 4.30 -5.15
C PRO A 360 -22.97 4.54 -4.76
N ASP A 361 -23.89 3.83 -5.42
CA ASP A 361 -25.33 4.00 -5.23
C ASP A 361 -25.71 3.68 -3.76
N ILE A 362 -26.30 4.66 -3.05
CA ILE A 362 -26.81 4.50 -1.67
C ILE A 362 -27.72 3.29 -1.58
N SER A 363 -28.57 3.10 -2.58
CA SER A 363 -29.58 2.06 -2.63
C SER A 363 -28.93 0.67 -2.54
N LEU A 364 -27.73 0.54 -3.11
CA LEU A 364 -26.95 -0.70 -3.06
C LEU A 364 -26.43 -0.97 -1.65
N PHE A 365 -25.89 0.04 -0.96
CA PHE A 365 -25.46 -0.11 0.44
C PHE A 365 -26.62 -0.36 1.40
N LYS A 366 -27.75 0.34 1.21
CA LYS A 366 -28.97 0.09 1.98
C LYS A 366 -29.46 -1.33 1.78
N ALA A 367 -29.51 -1.81 0.54
CA ALA A 367 -29.83 -3.20 0.25
C ALA A 367 -28.88 -4.18 0.98
N PHE A 368 -27.56 -3.90 0.99
CA PHE A 368 -26.60 -4.72 1.75
C PHE A 368 -26.86 -4.74 3.26
N LEU A 369 -27.22 -3.61 3.85
CA LEU A 369 -27.47 -3.52 5.28
C LEU A 369 -28.84 -4.07 5.69
N GLU A 370 -29.87 -3.85 4.88
CA GLU A 370 -31.26 -4.23 5.17
C GLU A 370 -31.52 -5.69 4.82
N VAL A 371 -31.16 -6.10 3.61
CA VAL A 371 -31.50 -7.42 3.07
C VAL A 371 -30.50 -8.47 3.54
N HIS A 372 -29.20 -8.15 3.55
CA HIS A 372 -28.13 -9.15 3.74
C HIS A 372 -27.61 -9.26 5.18
N LYS A 373 -28.28 -8.57 6.14
CA LYS A 373 -28.01 -8.66 7.59
C LYS A 373 -26.53 -8.56 7.97
N ILE A 374 -25.73 -7.80 7.21
CA ILE A 374 -24.28 -7.69 7.40
C ILE A 374 -23.96 -7.00 8.73
N PRO A 375 -23.33 -7.65 9.73
CA PRO A 375 -23.12 -7.07 11.05
C PRO A 375 -22.27 -5.79 11.04
N SER A 376 -21.29 -5.69 10.14
CA SER A 376 -20.38 -4.55 10.05
C SER A 376 -20.10 -4.13 8.62
N LEU A 377 -20.30 -2.85 8.32
CA LEU A 377 -19.86 -2.15 7.11
C LEU A 377 -18.72 -1.19 7.48
N VAL A 378 -17.52 -1.44 6.97
CA VAL A 378 -16.37 -0.54 7.19
C VAL A 378 -16.09 0.22 5.90
N VAL A 379 -16.28 1.53 5.93
CA VAL A 379 -15.95 2.39 4.79
C VAL A 379 -14.57 3.02 5.00
N HIS A 380 -13.65 2.75 4.07
CA HIS A 380 -12.32 3.35 4.04
C HIS A 380 -12.33 4.49 3.02
N CYS A 381 -12.19 5.73 3.49
CA CYS A 381 -12.08 6.90 2.63
C CYS A 381 -10.61 7.32 2.54
N LYS A 382 -10.04 7.30 1.32
CA LYS A 382 -8.67 7.78 1.06
C LYS A 382 -8.73 9.16 0.39
N GLU A 383 -8.05 10.14 0.98
CA GLU A 383 -7.72 11.48 0.43
C GLU A 383 -8.57 11.95 -0.76
N MET A 384 -9.77 12.48 -0.46
CA MET A 384 -10.58 13.24 -1.43
C MET A 384 -10.20 14.73 -1.47
N ALA A 385 -9.16 15.13 -0.73
CA ALA A 385 -8.91 16.53 -0.38
C ALA A 385 -7.94 17.27 -1.32
N ASP A 386 -7.11 16.60 -2.12
CA ASP A 386 -6.03 17.28 -2.86
C ASP A 386 -6.38 17.62 -4.32
N HIS A 387 -7.61 17.33 -4.76
CA HIS A 387 -8.09 17.75 -6.06
C HIS A 387 -8.89 19.05 -5.95
N GLU A 388 -8.19 20.19 -5.92
CA GLU A 388 -8.79 21.54 -5.92
C GLU A 388 -9.57 21.87 -7.22
N THR A 389 -9.58 20.99 -8.23
CA THR A 389 -9.97 21.37 -9.60
C THR A 389 -11.12 20.59 -10.23
N LYS A 390 -11.74 19.59 -9.59
CA LYS A 390 -12.95 18.94 -10.16
C LYS A 390 -14.04 18.63 -9.14
N SER A 391 -15.20 19.25 -9.39
CA SER A 391 -16.54 18.96 -8.88
C SER A 391 -16.67 18.74 -7.37
N VAL A 392 -16.66 19.83 -6.60
CA VAL A 392 -17.11 19.86 -5.19
C VAL A 392 -18.45 19.13 -5.01
N LYS A 393 -19.31 19.15 -6.05
CA LYS A 393 -20.62 18.50 -6.08
C LYS A 393 -20.55 16.97 -6.04
N GLU A 394 -19.64 16.34 -6.78
CA GLU A 394 -19.52 14.87 -6.78
C GLU A 394 -18.91 14.34 -5.48
N ASN A 395 -17.91 15.06 -4.94
CA ASN A 395 -17.37 14.78 -3.61
C ASN A 395 -18.45 14.93 -2.53
N TYR A 396 -19.30 15.96 -2.64
CA TYR A 396 -20.42 16.18 -1.74
C TYR A 396 -21.42 15.01 -1.73
N GLU A 397 -21.77 14.49 -2.90
CA GLU A 397 -22.69 13.34 -3.01
C GLU A 397 -22.13 12.09 -2.32
N CYS A 398 -20.85 11.78 -2.52
CA CYS A 398 -20.18 10.68 -1.79
C CYS A 398 -20.25 10.87 -0.27
N TRP A 399 -19.98 12.08 0.24
CA TRP A 399 -20.05 12.35 1.68
C TRP A 399 -21.47 12.25 2.21
N ARG A 400 -22.46 12.79 1.48
CA ARG A 400 -23.88 12.70 1.83
C ARG A 400 -24.34 11.25 1.97
N VAL A 401 -24.01 10.41 0.99
CA VAL A 401 -24.26 8.95 1.02
C VAL A 401 -23.74 8.32 2.32
N LEU A 402 -22.50 8.64 2.71
CA LEU A 402 -21.86 8.06 3.89
C LEU A 402 -22.49 8.54 5.19
N PHE A 403 -22.87 9.81 5.26
CA PHE A 403 -23.59 10.35 6.41
C PHE A 403 -24.97 9.73 6.55
N ASP A 404 -25.71 9.59 5.45
CA ASP A 404 -27.00 8.92 5.46
C ASP A 404 -26.85 7.48 5.98
N LEU A 405 -25.87 6.71 5.50
CA LEU A 405 -25.62 5.35 5.98
C LEU A 405 -25.26 5.29 7.47
N LEU A 406 -24.46 6.23 7.96
CA LEU A 406 -24.15 6.34 9.40
C LEU A 406 -25.39 6.66 10.23
N LEU A 407 -26.31 7.47 9.72
CA LEU A 407 -27.54 7.83 10.42
C LEU A 407 -28.53 6.67 10.47
N PHE A 408 -28.70 5.97 9.36
CA PHE A 408 -29.60 4.82 9.29
C PHE A 408 -29.03 3.60 10.03
N TYR A 409 -27.70 3.45 10.12
CA TYR A 409 -27.03 2.26 10.65
C TYR A 409 -25.84 2.55 11.59
N PRO A 410 -26.02 3.33 12.68
CA PRO A 410 -24.92 3.88 13.48
C PRO A 410 -24.08 2.82 14.20
N SER A 411 -24.66 1.66 14.55
CA SER A 411 -23.95 0.55 15.22
C SER A 411 -23.26 -0.41 14.26
N ARG A 412 -23.54 -0.30 12.95
CA ARG A 412 -23.05 -1.24 11.92
C ARG A 412 -22.07 -0.58 10.96
N VAL A 413 -22.07 0.75 10.85
CA VAL A 413 -21.20 1.48 9.91
C VAL A 413 -20.02 2.09 10.66
N THR A 414 -18.79 1.74 10.26
CA THR A 414 -17.56 2.36 10.79
C THR A 414 -16.82 3.08 9.68
N LEU A 415 -16.51 4.37 9.88
CA LEU A 415 -15.63 5.11 8.99
C LEU A 415 -14.17 4.99 9.45
N LYS A 416 -13.30 4.44 8.60
CA LYS A 416 -11.85 4.44 8.85
C LYS A 416 -11.15 5.46 7.95
N LYS A 417 -10.47 6.42 8.58
CA LYS A 417 -9.71 7.48 7.91
C LYS A 417 -8.25 7.07 7.74
N ARG A 418 -7.65 7.36 6.59
CA ARG A 418 -6.22 7.11 6.34
C ARG A 418 -5.28 8.30 6.57
N SER A 419 -5.78 9.52 6.82
CA SER A 419 -4.91 10.70 7.03
C SER A 419 -5.53 11.85 7.87
N HIS A 420 -4.74 12.51 8.71
CA HIS A 420 -5.20 13.52 9.69
C HIS A 420 -5.75 14.82 9.07
N HIS A 421 -5.26 15.27 7.91
CA HIS A 421 -5.49 16.62 7.37
C HIS A 421 -6.95 16.99 7.04
N LEU A 422 -7.82 16.04 6.71
CA LEU A 422 -9.20 16.34 6.28
C LEU A 422 -10.07 16.99 7.38
N LEU A 423 -9.76 16.77 8.67
CA LEU A 423 -10.55 17.34 9.78
C LEU A 423 -10.28 18.84 9.93
N ASN A 424 -9.04 19.26 9.68
CA ASN A 424 -8.67 20.68 9.67
C ASN A 424 -9.23 21.40 8.44
N ARG A 425 -9.33 20.72 7.29
CA ARG A 425 -10.00 21.26 6.09
C ARG A 425 -11.54 21.27 6.22
N MET A 426 -12.16 20.29 6.88
CA MET A 426 -13.60 20.33 7.19
C MET A 426 -13.94 21.40 8.22
N ARG A 427 -13.04 21.70 9.16
CA ARG A 427 -13.16 22.88 10.06
C ARG A 427 -13.03 24.21 9.31
N GLY A 428 -12.36 24.22 8.15
CA GLY A 428 -12.19 25.40 7.30
C GLY A 428 -13.19 25.54 6.14
N MET A 429 -13.94 24.48 5.79
CA MET A 429 -15.08 24.58 4.88
C MET A 429 -16.16 25.41 5.59
N GLU A 430 -16.49 26.57 5.02
CA GLU A 430 -17.36 27.60 5.57
C GLU A 430 -18.43 27.04 6.51
N LEU A 431 -18.29 27.40 7.80
CA LEU A 431 -19.17 27.07 8.91
C LEU A 431 -20.65 27.18 8.55
N LYS A 432 -21.00 28.10 7.62
CA LYS A 432 -22.33 28.36 7.10
C LYS A 432 -22.94 27.19 6.31
N ARG A 433 -22.19 26.53 5.43
CA ARG A 433 -22.65 25.33 4.70
C ARG A 433 -22.74 24.11 5.61
N TRP A 434 -21.85 24.01 6.59
CA TRP A 434 -21.90 22.97 7.61
C TRP A 434 -23.09 23.18 8.57
N GLN A 435 -23.43 24.43 8.88
CA GLN A 435 -24.62 24.81 9.64
C GLN A 435 -25.90 24.59 8.84
N GLU A 436 -25.94 24.86 7.54
CA GLU A 436 -27.07 24.49 6.66
C GLU A 436 -27.28 22.97 6.60
N LEU A 437 -26.18 22.19 6.53
CA LEU A 437 -26.20 20.74 6.70
C LEU A 437 -26.76 20.34 8.07
N ARG A 438 -26.31 20.98 9.16
CA ARG A 438 -26.82 20.77 10.52
C ARG A 438 -28.29 21.15 10.67
N PHE A 439 -28.76 22.22 10.04
CA PHE A 439 -30.15 22.69 10.14
C PHE A 439 -31.12 21.88 9.26
N GLY A 440 -30.69 21.46 8.06
CA GLY A 440 -31.41 20.46 7.28
C GLY A 440 -31.51 19.11 8.00
N PHE A 441 -30.42 18.71 8.66
CA PHE A 441 -30.31 17.52 9.51
C PHE A 441 -31.22 17.59 10.75
N TYR A 442 -31.31 18.73 11.43
CA TYR A 442 -32.24 18.92 12.55
C TYR A 442 -33.71 18.96 12.10
N ARG A 443 -34.03 19.53 10.94
CA ARG A 443 -35.41 19.49 10.39
C ARG A 443 -35.87 18.07 10.07
N ALA A 444 -34.99 17.22 9.55
CA ALA A 444 -35.29 15.82 9.27
C ALA A 444 -35.46 14.99 10.56
N LEU A 445 -34.67 15.28 11.61
CA LEU A 445 -34.75 14.62 12.91
C LEU A 445 -35.96 15.04 13.74
N MET A 446 -36.38 16.31 13.68
CA MET A 446 -37.52 16.82 14.44
C MET A 446 -38.89 16.40 13.87
N GLY A 447 -38.91 15.68 12.74
CA GLY A 447 -40.11 15.07 12.16
C GLY A 447 -40.36 13.62 12.60
N GLN A 448 -39.46 12.97 13.34
CA GLN A 448 -39.65 11.59 13.84
C GLN A 448 -39.21 11.41 15.32
N PRO A 449 -39.87 10.52 16.11
CA PRO A 449 -39.57 10.33 17.54
C PRO A 449 -38.19 9.66 17.78
N PRO A 450 -37.65 9.65 19.02
CA PRO A 450 -36.23 9.87 19.27
C PRO A 450 -35.35 8.63 19.07
N LEU A 451 -34.44 8.70 18.08
CA LEU A 451 -33.39 7.70 17.81
C LEU A 451 -31.97 8.11 18.29
N VAL A 452 -31.84 9.24 18.98
CA VAL A 452 -30.54 9.88 19.30
C VAL A 452 -29.71 9.10 20.36
N LYS A 453 -30.25 8.07 21.02
CA LYS A 453 -29.53 7.32 22.08
C LYS A 453 -28.49 6.30 21.59
N ASN A 454 -28.32 6.09 20.29
CA ASN A 454 -27.53 4.96 19.74
C ASN A 454 -26.23 5.31 18.99
N LEU A 455 -25.79 6.57 18.97
CA LEU A 455 -24.45 6.92 18.46
C LEU A 455 -23.39 6.53 19.51
N ARG A 456 -22.93 5.27 19.48
CA ARG A 456 -21.83 4.79 20.31
C ARG A 456 -20.53 4.86 19.51
N THR A 457 -19.71 5.85 19.86
CA THR A 457 -18.25 5.98 19.59
C THR A 457 -17.78 6.11 18.14
N LEU A 458 -17.21 7.28 17.82
CA LEU A 458 -16.25 7.47 16.71
C LEU A 458 -14.84 7.25 17.26
N GLU A 459 -14.22 6.11 16.92
CA GLU A 459 -12.84 5.82 17.30
C GLU A 459 -11.85 6.48 16.33
N PHE A 460 -11.08 7.46 16.82
CA PHE A 460 -9.89 7.97 16.15
C PHE A 460 -8.66 7.38 16.81
N ARG A 461 -7.58 7.22 16.02
CA ARG A 461 -6.35 6.57 16.47
C ARG A 461 -5.71 7.17 17.72
N ASP A 462 -6.06 8.42 18.11
CA ASP A 462 -5.55 9.08 19.32
C ASP A 462 -6.62 9.95 20.03
N THR A 463 -7.92 9.72 19.81
CA THR A 463 -8.98 10.47 20.52
C THR A 463 -10.32 9.75 20.44
N VAL A 464 -10.97 9.56 21.60
CA VAL A 464 -12.35 9.09 21.68
C VAL A 464 -13.23 10.34 21.85
N LEU A 465 -14.04 10.66 20.84
CA LEU A 465 -15.06 11.70 20.98
C LEU A 465 -16.37 11.02 21.42
N THR A 466 -16.84 11.37 22.61
CA THR A 466 -18.15 10.95 23.10
C THR A 466 -19.25 11.85 22.51
N ALA A 467 -20.50 11.38 22.56
CA ALA A 467 -21.64 12.22 22.21
C ALA A 467 -21.72 13.48 23.09
N GLU A 468 -21.24 13.44 24.34
CA GLU A 468 -21.16 14.60 25.24
C GLU A 468 -20.09 15.63 24.83
N ASP A 469 -18.95 15.19 24.28
CA ASP A 469 -17.89 16.10 23.82
C ASP A 469 -18.33 16.96 22.62
N LEU A 470 -19.30 16.45 21.85
CA LEU A 470 -19.93 17.17 20.74
C LEU A 470 -21.00 18.17 21.20
N TRP A 471 -21.50 18.06 22.44
CA TRP A 471 -22.52 18.94 23.00
C TRP A 471 -21.94 20.16 23.75
N ARG A 472 -20.70 20.11 24.21
CA ARG A 472 -20.07 21.17 25.03
C ARG A 472 -19.46 22.35 24.26
N LEU A 473 -19.62 22.41 22.94
CA LEU A 473 -19.17 23.53 22.13
C LEU A 473 -20.31 24.56 21.99
N GLU A 474 -20.53 25.37 23.03
CA GLU A 474 -21.28 26.62 22.91
C GLU A 474 -20.32 27.79 22.60
N PRO A 475 -20.80 28.81 21.85
CA PRO A 475 -19.98 29.95 21.46
C PRO A 475 -20.03 31.04 22.54
N ASP A 476 -18.95 31.20 23.30
CA ASP A 476 -18.69 32.46 23.98
C ASP A 476 -17.84 33.37 23.08
N GLU A 477 -18.21 34.66 23.10
CA GLU A 477 -17.57 35.82 22.47
C GLU A 477 -17.95 36.15 21.00
N MET A 478 -19.10 36.80 20.84
CA MET A 478 -19.28 37.87 19.84
C MET A 478 -20.26 38.93 20.34
N ILE A 479 -19.83 39.86 21.20
CA ILE A 479 -20.38 41.24 21.27
C ILE A 479 -19.26 42.18 21.75
N THR A 480 -18.76 43.08 20.89
CA THR A 480 -18.91 44.55 21.04
C THR A 480 -18.22 45.28 19.88
N GLN A 481 -19.03 45.96 19.07
CA GLN A 481 -18.83 47.23 18.34
C GLN A 481 -19.94 47.25 17.26
N GLY A 482 -21.07 47.96 17.45
CA GLY A 482 -21.23 49.39 17.17
C GLY A 482 -21.04 49.62 15.66
N ASP A 483 -22.01 50.02 14.84
CA ASP A 483 -22.91 51.14 15.01
C ASP A 483 -24.11 51.09 14.01
N LYS A 484 -25.05 51.99 14.25
CA LYS A 484 -26.43 52.15 13.74
C LYS A 484 -26.65 52.10 12.22
N THR A 485 -27.75 51.44 11.80
CA THR A 485 -28.92 52.06 11.14
C THR A 485 -29.95 50.99 10.71
N LEU A 486 -31.18 51.17 11.16
CA LEU A 486 -32.39 50.43 10.76
C LEU A 486 -33.45 51.49 10.40
N PRO A 487 -34.41 51.17 9.53
CA PRO A 487 -35.79 51.58 9.76
C PRO A 487 -36.72 50.38 9.92
N GLN A 488 -37.74 50.65 10.72
CA GLN A 488 -38.72 49.76 11.35
C GLN A 488 -39.71 49.12 10.36
N ALA A 489 -40.26 47.97 10.76
CA ALA A 489 -41.68 47.68 10.59
C ALA A 489 -42.20 46.86 11.78
N GLN A 490 -43.35 47.30 12.29
CA GLN A 490 -44.04 46.87 13.50
C GLN A 490 -44.80 45.54 13.32
N MET A 491 -44.94 44.75 14.39
CA MET A 491 -46.26 44.39 14.94
C MET A 491 -46.12 43.70 16.31
N SER A 492 -47.13 43.94 17.15
CA SER A 492 -47.15 43.80 18.62
C SER A 492 -47.66 42.43 19.11
N PRO A 493 -47.71 42.21 20.45
CA PRO A 493 -47.64 40.90 21.11
C PRO A 493 -49.02 40.31 21.45
N ASP A 494 -49.04 39.05 21.86
CA ASP A 494 -49.77 38.56 23.04
C ASP A 494 -49.53 37.05 23.25
N LEU A 495 -48.93 36.67 24.39
CA LEU A 495 -49.61 35.92 25.46
C LEU A 495 -48.59 35.49 26.53
N VAL A 496 -48.73 36.06 27.71
CA VAL A 496 -48.14 35.62 28.97
C VAL A 496 -49.08 34.58 29.59
N ILE A 497 -48.54 33.52 30.21
CA ILE A 497 -48.91 32.99 31.54
C ILE A 497 -47.93 31.85 31.89
N ALA A 498 -47.21 32.02 33.00
CA ALA A 498 -46.63 30.99 33.85
C ALA A 498 -47.36 31.06 35.21
N PRO A 499 -47.02 30.33 36.30
CA PRO A 499 -46.20 29.11 36.50
C PRO A 499 -46.90 28.07 37.45
N LEU A 500 -46.23 26.98 37.86
CA LEU A 500 -46.11 26.50 39.27
C LEU A 500 -45.45 25.09 39.41
N LEU A 501 -44.34 25.07 40.15
CA LEU A 501 -43.89 24.13 41.21
C LEU A 501 -43.74 22.61 40.92
N ARG A 502 -42.57 22.02 41.24
CA ARG A 502 -42.12 21.67 42.61
C ARG A 502 -40.68 21.16 42.64
N LEU A 503 -39.93 21.65 43.63
CA LEU A 503 -38.68 21.13 44.16
C LEU A 503 -38.83 19.71 44.75
N LYS A 504 -37.80 18.88 44.59
CA LYS A 504 -37.25 18.06 45.68
C LYS A 504 -35.72 18.04 45.57
N ALA A 505 -35.09 18.64 46.56
CA ALA A 505 -33.69 18.45 46.89
C ALA A 505 -33.54 17.20 47.77
N VAL A 506 -32.47 16.42 47.54
CA VAL A 506 -31.81 15.61 48.58
C VAL A 506 -30.29 15.72 48.35
N HIS A 507 -29.63 16.31 49.35
CA HIS A 507 -28.21 16.28 49.76
C HIS A 507 -27.53 14.89 49.58
N LEU A 508 -26.22 14.67 49.42
CA LEU A 508 -24.92 15.10 50.00
C LEU A 508 -23.87 14.34 49.11
N ASP A 509 -22.57 14.59 49.00
CA ASP A 509 -21.59 15.29 49.82
C ASP A 509 -20.34 15.57 48.96
N CYS A 510 -19.56 16.56 49.37
CA CYS A 510 -18.30 16.93 48.74
C CYS A 510 -17.24 17.01 49.85
N ALA A 511 -16.24 16.13 49.84
CA ALA A 511 -14.99 16.29 50.59
C ALA A 511 -13.87 15.55 49.82
N SER A 512 -12.95 16.23 49.13
CA SER A 512 -11.83 17.07 49.59
C SER A 512 -10.62 16.30 50.17
N ARG A 513 -9.58 16.18 49.32
CA ARG A 513 -8.12 16.39 49.56
C ARG A 513 -7.45 15.85 50.84
N LYS A 514 -6.30 15.15 50.69
CA LYS A 514 -4.91 15.70 50.81
C LYS A 514 -3.81 14.60 50.79
N LEU A 515 -2.78 14.87 49.99
CA LEU A 515 -1.32 14.74 50.21
C LEU A 515 -0.75 13.50 50.95
N LEU A 516 -0.01 12.67 50.20
CA LEU A 516 1.45 12.48 50.32
C LEU A 516 2.01 12.08 48.95
#